data_AF-A0A239JEW4-F1
#
_entry.id   AF-A0A239JEW4-F1
#
_cell.length_a   1.000
_cell.length_b   1.000
_cell.length_c   1.000
_cell.angle_alpha   90.00
_cell.angle_beta   90.00
_cell.angle_gamma   90.00
#
_symmetry.space_group_name_H-M   'P 1'
#
loop_
_entity.id
_entity.type
_entity.pdbx_description
1 polymer ?
#
loop_
_entity_poly.entity_id
_entity_poly.type
_entity_poly.pdbx_seq_one_letter_code
_entity_poly.pdbx_strand_id
1 'polypeptide(L)'
;MTTIVHLSDTHFGTEVTPVLQAAAETIRALQPDVLVLSGDITQRARKPEFERARAFLDSLPPLPLVVIPGNHDLPLFNLPLRLVQPYAGYRRAFGDSPAGWSNGQVRIVGFDTTSRLRHTRGTLASDVIAAGLRRDGGEGGRAGLLIACVHQPLATAREEDAAEILIEADRIAADLARHGVDVVLSGHVHVPLATTTARAFPHVGRHFVLAGAGTAVSHRVRSGAPNSFNCLHVRSEGEGGQLLEVAQHHYQSGARTFRLARQDRFVRHAHGWEAADSPV
;
A
#
# COMPACT_ATOMS: atom_id res chain seq x y z
N MET A 1 -20.26 0.39 -1.83
CA MET A 1 -19.00 0.76 -2.50
C MET A 1 -18.03 1.04 -1.38
N THR A 2 -16.81 0.51 -1.46
CA THR A 2 -15.75 0.80 -0.48
C THR A 2 -14.71 1.73 -1.12
N THR A 3 -14.39 2.82 -0.45
CA THR A 3 -13.34 3.78 -0.83
C THR A 3 -12.13 3.62 0.09
N ILE A 4 -10.97 3.36 -0.49
CA ILE A 4 -9.70 3.14 0.24
C ILE A 4 -8.72 4.21 -0.19
N VAL A 5 -8.24 5.03 0.74
CA VAL A 5 -7.08 5.89 0.49
C VAL A 5 -5.82 5.11 0.84
N HIS A 6 -4.87 5.04 -0.10
CA HIS A 6 -3.60 4.35 0.06
C HIS A 6 -2.45 5.36 -0.07
N LEU A 7 -1.88 5.70 1.08
CA LEU A 7 -0.67 6.50 1.22
C LEU A 7 0.54 5.56 1.35
N SER A 8 1.69 6.03 0.89
CA SER A 8 2.98 5.40 1.18
C SER A 8 4.08 6.45 1.27
N ASP A 9 5.21 6.05 1.86
CA ASP A 9 6.47 6.80 1.78
C ASP A 9 6.27 8.27 2.22
N THR A 10 5.60 8.46 3.36
CA THR A 10 5.35 9.80 3.90
C THR A 10 6.64 10.44 4.41
N HIS A 11 7.62 9.62 4.82
CA HIS A 11 8.96 10.02 5.26
C HIS A 11 8.95 11.26 6.18
N PHE A 12 8.11 11.28 7.21
CA PHE A 12 8.09 12.37 8.21
C PHE A 12 9.51 12.59 8.76
N GLY A 13 9.93 13.86 8.81
CA GLY A 13 11.33 14.29 8.76
C GLY A 13 11.68 15.03 7.46
N THR A 14 10.91 14.81 6.39
CA THR A 14 11.12 15.37 5.05
C THR A 14 9.83 15.88 4.39
N GLU A 15 8.73 15.90 5.14
CA GLU A 15 7.41 16.37 4.70
C GLU A 15 7.45 17.83 4.21
N VAL A 16 6.61 18.13 3.23
CA VAL A 16 6.44 19.46 2.65
C VAL A 16 5.09 20.01 3.09
N THR A 17 5.08 21.03 3.96
CA THR A 17 3.85 21.51 4.63
C THR A 17 2.69 21.81 3.68
N PRO A 18 2.86 22.54 2.56
CA PRO A 18 1.77 22.74 1.61
C PRO A 18 1.20 21.44 1.02
N VAL A 19 2.04 20.43 0.79
CA VAL A 19 1.62 19.12 0.28
C VAL A 19 0.86 18.35 1.35
N LEU A 20 1.33 18.37 2.59
CA LEU A 20 0.65 17.75 3.73
C LEU A 20 -0.76 18.31 3.94
N GLN A 21 -0.91 19.64 3.87
CA GLN A 21 -2.20 20.33 3.98
C GLN A 21 -3.15 19.94 2.84
N ALA A 22 -2.66 19.99 1.61
CA ALA A 22 -3.40 19.59 0.42
C ALA A 22 -3.85 18.12 0.47
N ALA A 23 -2.99 17.23 0.98
CA ALA A 23 -3.33 15.82 1.17
C ALA A 23 -4.48 15.67 2.17
N ALA A 24 -4.40 16.33 3.34
CA ALA A 24 -5.46 16.28 4.34
C ALA A 24 -6.81 16.79 3.80
N GLU A 25 -6.82 17.91 3.09
CA GLU A 25 -8.02 18.47 2.46
C GLU A 25 -8.62 17.52 1.42
N THR A 26 -7.78 16.94 0.56
CA THR A 26 -8.24 16.01 -0.48
C THR A 26 -8.77 14.72 0.14
N ILE A 27 -8.10 14.16 1.14
CA ILE A 27 -8.55 12.95 1.83
C ILE A 27 -9.88 13.18 2.54
N ARG A 28 -10.07 14.35 3.18
CA ARG A 28 -11.37 14.74 3.76
C ARG A 28 -12.48 14.78 2.72
N ALA A 29 -12.21 15.34 1.55
CA ALA A 29 -13.19 15.43 0.48
C ALA A 29 -13.53 14.05 -0.13
N LEU A 30 -12.57 13.11 -0.15
CA LEU A 30 -12.78 11.74 -0.63
C LEU A 30 -13.63 10.87 0.32
N GLN A 31 -13.71 11.24 1.60
CA GLN A 31 -14.45 10.50 2.64
C GLN A 31 -14.20 8.98 2.62
N PRO A 32 -12.94 8.52 2.76
CA PRO A 32 -12.62 7.10 2.67
C PRO A 32 -13.16 6.28 3.85
N ASP A 33 -13.51 5.01 3.59
CA ASP A 33 -13.91 4.03 4.61
C ASP A 33 -12.70 3.53 5.42
N VAL A 34 -11.50 3.58 4.85
CA VAL A 34 -10.24 3.15 5.48
C VAL A 34 -9.06 3.87 4.82
N LEU A 35 -8.03 4.18 5.61
CA LEU A 35 -6.75 4.67 5.13
C LEU A 35 -5.66 3.62 5.36
N VAL A 36 -4.91 3.32 4.30
CA VAL A 36 -3.74 2.44 4.31
C VAL A 36 -2.49 3.30 4.25
N LEU A 37 -1.52 3.02 5.12
CA LEU A 37 -0.17 3.59 5.06
C LEU A 37 0.86 2.46 4.94
N SER A 38 1.36 2.23 3.73
CA SER A 38 2.16 1.05 3.35
C SER A 38 3.66 1.18 3.63
N GLY A 39 4.04 1.79 4.74
CA GLY A 39 5.44 1.87 5.19
C GLY A 39 6.19 3.14 4.78
N ASP A 40 7.45 3.20 5.25
CA ASP A 40 8.34 4.34 5.22
C ASP A 40 7.64 5.61 5.73
N ILE A 41 7.06 5.45 6.92
CA ILE A 41 6.30 6.48 7.61
C ILE A 41 7.23 7.64 7.96
N THR A 42 8.42 7.30 8.45
CA THR A 42 9.43 8.24 8.95
C THR A 42 10.68 8.22 8.07
N GLN A 43 11.45 9.31 8.10
CA GLN A 43 12.72 9.38 7.38
C GLN A 43 13.83 8.56 8.08
N ARG A 44 13.85 8.53 9.43
CA ARG A 44 14.94 7.94 10.23
C ARG A 44 14.46 7.22 11.50
N ALA A 45 13.20 6.81 11.58
CA ALA A 45 12.63 6.13 12.76
C ALA A 45 12.74 6.93 14.07
N ARG A 46 12.76 8.28 14.01
CA ARG A 46 12.90 9.11 15.21
C ARG A 46 11.55 9.35 15.88
N LYS A 47 11.55 9.47 17.20
CA LYS A 47 10.33 9.73 17.98
C LYS A 47 9.53 10.94 17.45
N PRO A 48 10.13 12.13 17.19
CA PRO A 48 9.37 13.27 16.67
C PRO A 48 8.80 13.05 15.26
N GLU A 49 9.43 12.19 14.45
CA GLU A 49 8.94 11.86 13.10
C GLU A 49 7.66 11.03 13.19
N PHE A 50 7.65 10.00 14.05
CA PHE A 50 6.45 9.22 14.33
C PHE A 50 5.34 10.06 14.97
N GLU A 51 5.67 10.98 15.88
CA GLU A 51 4.69 11.89 16.50
C GLU A 51 4.04 12.81 15.47
N ARG A 52 4.81 13.37 14.53
CA ARG A 52 4.25 14.17 13.43
C ARG A 52 3.38 13.34 12.49
N ALA A 53 3.79 12.11 12.19
CA ALA A 53 2.98 11.19 11.40
C ALA A 53 1.63 10.89 12.05
N ARG A 54 1.66 10.59 13.35
CA ARG A 54 0.46 10.35 14.14
C ARG A 54 -0.43 11.59 14.20
N ALA A 55 0.14 12.76 14.47
CA ALA A 55 -0.61 14.02 14.49
C ALA A 55 -1.28 14.35 13.15
N PHE A 56 -0.62 14.07 12.03
CA PHE A 56 -1.23 14.21 10.71
C PHE A 56 -2.45 13.30 10.55
N LEU A 57 -2.32 12.01 10.88
CA LEU A 57 -3.43 11.05 10.77
C LEU A 57 -4.57 11.38 11.74
N ASP A 58 -4.26 11.82 12.97
CA ASP A 58 -5.25 12.26 13.95
C ASP A 58 -5.96 13.57 13.55
N SER A 59 -5.39 14.36 12.62
CA SER A 59 -6.03 15.56 12.08
C SER A 59 -7.08 15.26 11.00
N LEU A 60 -7.13 14.02 10.50
CA LEU A 60 -8.15 13.56 9.56
C LEU A 60 -9.43 13.19 10.33
N PRO A 61 -10.60 13.14 9.66
CA PRO A 61 -11.81 12.61 10.26
C PRO A 61 -11.54 11.20 10.82
N PRO A 62 -12.10 10.82 11.98
CA PRO A 62 -11.86 9.49 12.54
C PRO A 62 -12.22 8.38 11.55
N LEU A 63 -11.24 7.57 11.18
CA LEU A 63 -11.41 6.46 10.26
C LEU A 63 -10.47 5.29 10.61
N PRO A 64 -10.83 4.06 10.23
CA PRO A 64 -9.94 2.90 10.35
C PRO A 64 -8.61 3.12 9.63
N LEU A 65 -7.52 2.69 10.27
CA LEU A 65 -6.15 2.78 9.75
C LEU A 65 -5.55 1.38 9.60
N VAL A 66 -4.94 1.11 8.45
CA VAL A 66 -4.06 -0.05 8.24
C VAL A 66 -2.66 0.47 7.97
N VAL A 67 -1.79 0.39 8.98
CA VAL A 67 -0.43 0.94 8.90
C VAL A 67 0.57 -0.19 9.04
N ILE A 68 1.53 -0.31 8.12
CA ILE A 68 2.65 -1.26 8.21
C ILE A 68 3.98 -0.49 8.24
N PRO A 69 5.05 -1.05 8.82
CA PRO A 69 6.36 -0.41 8.78
C PRO A 69 7.02 -0.56 7.39
N GLY A 70 7.83 0.43 7.02
CA GLY A 70 8.83 0.28 5.96
C GLY A 70 10.25 0.20 6.51
N ASN A 71 11.23 0.11 5.63
CA ASN A 71 12.62 -0.08 6.03
C ASN A 71 13.24 1.16 6.72
N HIS A 72 12.71 2.37 6.46
CA HIS A 72 13.12 3.60 7.14
C HIS A 72 12.50 3.76 8.54
N ASP A 73 11.49 2.97 8.87
CA ASP A 73 10.86 2.96 10.21
C ASP A 73 11.65 2.14 11.23
N LEU A 74 12.72 1.47 10.79
CA LEU A 74 13.70 0.83 11.65
C LEU A 74 14.92 1.76 11.78
N PRO A 75 15.47 1.96 13.00
CA PRO A 75 16.62 2.83 13.20
C PRO A 75 17.79 2.47 12.28
N LEU A 76 18.31 3.46 11.55
CA LEU A 76 19.47 3.23 10.68
C LEU A 76 20.79 3.36 11.45
N PHE A 77 20.94 4.43 12.24
CA PHE A 77 22.20 4.78 12.90
C PHE A 77 22.31 4.22 14.33
N ASN A 78 21.17 4.00 15.00
CA ASN A 78 21.16 3.37 16.32
C ASN A 78 21.14 1.84 16.17
N LEU A 79 22.32 1.27 15.87
CA LEU A 79 22.48 -0.17 15.64
C LEU A 79 22.03 -1.04 16.83
N PRO A 80 22.33 -0.70 18.10
CA PRO A 80 21.82 -1.46 19.24
C PRO A 80 20.28 -1.53 19.25
N LEU A 81 19.62 -0.38 19.03
CA LEU A 81 18.16 -0.34 18.98
C LEU A 81 17.60 -1.11 17.77
N ARG A 82 18.24 -0.98 16.59
CA ARG A 82 17.86 -1.73 15.38
C ARG A 82 17.90 -3.24 15.61
N LEU A 83 18.91 -3.73 16.33
CA LEU A 83 19.08 -5.17 16.54
C LEU A 83 18.12 -5.71 17.61
N VAL A 84 17.93 -4.97 18.70
CA VAL A 84 17.19 -5.46 19.88
C VAL A 84 15.71 -5.10 19.84
N GLN A 85 15.36 -3.89 19.39
CA GLN A 85 13.97 -3.41 19.32
C GLN A 85 13.69 -2.59 18.05
N PRO A 86 13.86 -3.18 16.85
CA PRO A 86 13.77 -2.48 15.56
C PRO A 86 12.46 -1.70 15.37
N TYR A 87 11.35 -2.21 15.89
CA TYR A 87 10.01 -1.67 15.71
C TYR A 87 9.50 -0.83 16.89
N ALA A 88 10.31 -0.57 17.92
CA ALA A 88 9.83 0.12 19.13
C ALA A 88 9.24 1.51 18.85
N GLY A 89 9.81 2.25 17.90
CA GLY A 89 9.30 3.55 17.48
C GLY A 89 7.94 3.45 16.81
N TYR A 90 7.83 2.58 15.81
CA TYR A 90 6.59 2.27 15.10
C TYR A 90 5.50 1.79 16.06
N ARG A 91 5.77 0.79 16.90
CA ARG A 91 4.77 0.19 17.79
C ARG A 91 4.22 1.18 18.81
N ARG A 92 5.06 2.11 19.29
CA ARG A 92 4.61 3.16 20.20
C ARG A 92 3.59 4.11 19.56
N ALA A 93 3.70 4.35 18.24
CA ALA A 93 2.81 5.27 17.53
C ALA A 93 1.58 4.59 16.92
N PHE A 94 1.72 3.34 16.47
CA PHE A 94 0.71 2.64 15.66
C PHE A 94 0.25 1.29 16.22
N GLY A 95 0.84 0.81 17.32
CA GLY A 95 0.53 -0.51 17.87
C GLY A 95 1.27 -1.64 17.15
N ASP A 96 0.82 -2.87 17.38
CA ASP A 96 1.45 -4.06 16.81
C ASP A 96 1.07 -4.28 15.33
N SER A 97 2.04 -4.81 14.57
CA SER A 97 1.88 -5.27 13.18
C SER A 97 1.75 -6.80 13.17
N PRO A 98 0.97 -7.42 12.26
CA PRO A 98 0.28 -6.81 11.12
C PRO A 98 -1.07 -6.18 11.46
N ALA A 99 -1.27 -4.94 11.00
CA ALA A 99 -2.56 -4.29 10.99
C ALA A 99 -3.47 -4.92 9.90
N GLY A 100 -4.77 -5.02 10.17
CA GLY A 100 -5.75 -5.50 9.22
C GLY A 100 -7.08 -4.79 9.40
N TRP A 101 -7.89 -4.80 8.36
CA TRP A 101 -9.22 -4.21 8.37
C TRP A 101 -10.12 -4.98 7.41
N SER A 102 -11.40 -5.12 7.75
CA SER A 102 -12.35 -5.71 6.82
C SER A 102 -13.74 -5.12 6.98
N ASN A 103 -14.46 -5.06 5.88
CA ASN A 103 -15.90 -4.92 5.83
C ASN A 103 -16.49 -6.05 4.97
N GLY A 104 -17.80 -6.02 4.71
CA GLY A 104 -18.45 -7.03 3.88
C GLY A 104 -17.95 -7.10 2.43
N GLN A 105 -17.28 -6.06 1.91
CA GLN A 105 -16.82 -5.99 0.52
C GLN A 105 -15.30 -6.18 0.36
N VAL A 106 -14.49 -5.92 1.40
CA VAL A 106 -13.03 -5.90 1.35
C VAL A 106 -12.44 -6.42 2.65
N ARG A 107 -11.37 -7.21 2.57
CA ARG A 107 -10.46 -7.53 3.68
C ARG A 107 -9.04 -7.15 3.30
N ILE A 108 -8.41 -6.30 4.11
CA ILE A 108 -7.02 -5.86 3.98
C ILE A 108 -6.20 -6.54 5.07
N VAL A 109 -5.08 -7.15 4.67
CA VAL A 109 -4.10 -7.76 5.57
C VAL A 109 -2.75 -7.10 5.31
N GLY A 110 -2.21 -6.42 6.31
CA GLY A 110 -0.84 -5.91 6.29
C GLY A 110 0.17 -7.03 6.50
N PHE A 111 1.36 -6.86 5.93
CA PHE A 111 2.50 -7.73 6.15
C PHE A 111 3.74 -6.89 6.40
N ASP A 112 4.50 -7.26 7.42
CA ASP A 112 5.84 -6.72 7.63
C ASP A 112 6.85 -7.50 6.79
N THR A 113 7.35 -6.85 5.74
CA THR A 113 8.35 -7.41 4.83
C THR A 113 9.77 -6.96 5.18
N THR A 114 9.93 -6.13 6.21
CA THR A 114 11.20 -5.52 6.58
C THR A 114 12.09 -6.50 7.35
N SER A 115 13.36 -6.11 7.56
CA SER A 115 14.27 -6.89 8.40
C SER A 115 15.24 -5.97 9.12
N ARG A 116 15.49 -6.25 10.40
CA ARG A 116 16.59 -5.59 11.13
C ARG A 116 17.96 -5.79 10.48
N LEU A 117 18.14 -6.83 9.68
CA LEU A 117 19.41 -7.17 9.03
C LEU A 117 19.54 -6.60 7.61
N ARG A 118 18.47 -6.06 7.01
CA ARG A 118 18.47 -5.51 5.65
C ARG A 118 18.03 -4.06 5.66
N HIS A 119 18.63 -3.23 4.80
CA HIS A 119 18.34 -1.80 4.79
C HIS A 119 17.25 -1.38 3.82
N THR A 120 17.07 -2.08 2.70
CA THR A 120 16.05 -1.77 1.68
C THR A 120 15.25 -3.02 1.31
N ARG A 121 15.94 -4.13 1.06
CA ARG A 121 15.37 -5.40 0.63
C ARG A 121 14.42 -6.02 1.66
N GLY A 122 13.24 -6.43 1.19
CA GLY A 122 12.24 -7.16 1.96
C GLY A 122 12.04 -8.60 1.50
N THR A 123 11.38 -9.42 2.32
CA THR A 123 10.96 -10.78 1.98
C THR A 123 9.69 -11.14 2.75
N LEU A 124 8.95 -12.14 2.28
CA LEU A 124 7.75 -12.62 2.93
C LEU A 124 7.69 -14.15 2.85
N ALA A 125 7.72 -14.81 4.01
CA ALA A 125 7.73 -16.26 4.09
C ALA A 125 6.34 -16.87 3.81
N SER A 126 6.30 -18.05 3.19
CA SER A 126 5.06 -18.71 2.79
C SER A 126 4.12 -19.03 3.96
N ASP A 127 4.68 -19.38 5.11
CA ASP A 127 3.92 -19.65 6.34
C ASP A 127 3.27 -18.40 6.92
N VAL A 128 3.94 -17.24 6.84
CA VAL A 128 3.39 -15.92 7.19
C VAL A 128 2.26 -15.53 6.25
N ILE A 129 2.42 -15.73 4.94
CA ILE A 129 1.36 -15.49 3.93
C ILE A 129 0.16 -16.36 4.26
N ALA A 130 0.38 -17.67 4.40
CA ALA A 130 -0.67 -18.62 4.72
C ALA A 130 -1.38 -18.21 6.02
N ALA A 131 -0.62 -17.82 7.04
CA ALA A 131 -1.16 -17.41 8.33
C ALA A 131 -2.03 -16.16 8.28
N GLY A 132 -1.56 -15.09 7.63
CA GLY A 132 -2.31 -13.83 7.54
C GLY A 132 -3.56 -13.94 6.66
N LEU A 133 -3.52 -14.79 5.64
CA LEU A 133 -4.61 -14.97 4.68
C LEU A 133 -5.57 -16.11 5.04
N ARG A 134 -5.34 -16.83 6.15
CA ARG A 134 -6.32 -17.79 6.69
C ARG A 134 -7.66 -17.09 6.92
N ARG A 135 -8.72 -17.69 6.39
CA ARG A 135 -10.11 -17.31 6.66
C ARG A 135 -10.65 -18.34 7.65
N ASP A 136 -11.19 -17.88 8.78
CA ASP A 136 -11.90 -18.77 9.69
C ASP A 136 -13.15 -19.28 8.97
N GLY A 137 -13.38 -20.60 9.01
CA GLY A 137 -14.34 -21.33 8.19
C GLY A 137 -15.82 -21.09 8.51
N GLY A 138 -16.21 -19.87 8.90
CA GLY A 138 -17.61 -19.48 8.95
C GLY A 138 -18.22 -19.44 7.55
N GLU A 139 -19.42 -20.01 7.41
CA GLU A 139 -20.19 -20.26 6.18
C GLU A 139 -20.65 -19.00 5.40
N GLY A 140 -19.81 -17.96 5.34
CA GLY A 140 -19.98 -16.79 4.47
C GLY A 140 -18.96 -16.83 3.33
N GLY A 141 -19.28 -17.55 2.26
CA GLY A 141 -18.42 -17.71 1.08
C GLY A 141 -17.93 -16.39 0.48
N ARG A 142 -16.64 -16.35 0.08
CA ARG A 142 -15.95 -15.44 -0.87
C ARG A 142 -16.40 -13.96 -1.06
N ALA A 143 -17.20 -13.35 -0.18
CA ALA A 143 -17.99 -12.17 -0.57
C ALA A 143 -17.18 -10.88 -0.81
N GLY A 144 -15.95 -10.77 -0.32
CA GLY A 144 -15.13 -9.56 -0.44
C GLY A 144 -13.75 -9.76 -1.10
N LEU A 145 -13.22 -8.66 -1.64
CA LEU A 145 -11.86 -8.58 -2.18
C LEU A 145 -10.84 -8.81 -1.07
N LEU A 146 -9.82 -9.63 -1.34
CA LEU A 146 -8.69 -9.83 -0.45
C LEU A 146 -7.50 -8.96 -0.89
N ILE A 147 -7.10 -8.03 -0.04
CA ILE A 147 -6.01 -7.10 -0.30
C ILE A 147 -4.84 -7.44 0.63
N ALA A 148 -3.67 -7.67 0.06
CA ALA A 148 -2.42 -7.74 0.81
C ALA A 148 -1.71 -6.38 0.74
N CYS A 149 -1.23 -5.88 1.87
CA CYS A 149 -0.45 -4.65 1.94
C CYS A 149 0.97 -5.00 2.38
N VAL A 150 1.96 -4.65 1.57
CA VAL A 150 3.40 -4.87 1.81
C VAL A 150 4.14 -3.57 1.56
N HIS A 151 5.33 -3.36 2.12
CA HIS A 151 6.09 -2.14 1.79
C HIS A 151 6.83 -2.28 0.45
N GLN A 152 7.69 -3.29 0.32
CA GLN A 152 8.43 -3.56 -0.91
C GLN A 152 7.50 -4.18 -1.99
N PRO A 153 7.56 -3.72 -3.24
CA PRO A 153 6.67 -4.19 -4.30
C PRO A 153 7.07 -5.56 -4.85
N LEU A 154 6.13 -6.21 -5.54
CA LEU A 154 6.42 -7.39 -6.37
C LEU A 154 7.00 -7.01 -7.74
N ALA A 155 6.57 -5.87 -8.29
CA ALA A 155 7.03 -5.36 -9.57
C ALA A 155 7.08 -3.83 -9.55
N THR A 156 7.91 -3.24 -10.39
CA THR A 156 8.11 -1.79 -10.48
C THR A 156 7.65 -1.24 -11.82
N ALA A 157 7.32 0.04 -11.87
CA ALA A 157 6.97 0.72 -13.12
C ALA A 157 8.20 0.97 -14.01
N ARG A 158 9.39 1.10 -13.40
CA ARG A 158 10.65 1.36 -14.09
C ARG A 158 11.61 0.19 -13.93
N GLU A 159 12.33 -0.11 -15.00
CA GLU A 159 13.33 -1.18 -15.02
C GLU A 159 14.52 -0.86 -14.11
N GLU A 160 14.90 0.42 -13.97
CA GLU A 160 15.98 0.87 -13.08
C GLU A 160 15.75 0.50 -11.60
N ASP A 161 14.49 0.33 -11.20
CA ASP A 161 14.09 0.01 -9.83
C ASP A 161 13.87 -1.51 -9.62
N ALA A 162 14.15 -2.36 -10.62
CA ALA A 162 13.90 -3.81 -10.55
C ALA A 162 14.66 -4.51 -9.40
N ALA A 163 15.75 -3.92 -8.91
CA ALA A 163 16.49 -4.42 -7.76
C ALA A 163 15.80 -4.16 -6.40
N GLU A 164 14.73 -3.37 -6.36
CA GLU A 164 14.03 -2.99 -5.12
C GLU A 164 12.75 -3.81 -4.85
N ILE A 165 12.48 -4.84 -5.67
CA ILE A 165 11.37 -5.77 -5.42
C ILE A 165 11.66 -6.74 -4.27
N LEU A 166 10.60 -7.37 -3.76
CA LEU A 166 10.69 -8.45 -2.76
C LEU A 166 11.66 -9.56 -3.21
N ILE A 167 12.48 -10.04 -2.27
CA ILE A 167 13.28 -11.25 -2.47
C ILE A 167 12.33 -12.43 -2.67
N GLU A 168 12.57 -13.22 -3.73
CA GLU A 168 11.70 -14.31 -4.19
C GLU A 168 10.29 -13.84 -4.66
N ALA A 169 10.22 -12.70 -5.35
CA ALA A 169 8.97 -12.13 -5.85
C ALA A 169 8.10 -13.14 -6.61
N ASP A 170 8.67 -14.00 -7.47
CA ASP A 170 7.93 -15.06 -8.18
C ASP A 170 7.23 -16.03 -7.23
N ARG A 171 7.95 -16.56 -6.22
CA ARG A 171 7.37 -17.44 -5.21
C ARG A 171 6.27 -16.73 -4.44
N ILE A 172 6.53 -15.50 -3.99
CA ILE A 172 5.56 -14.72 -3.22
C ILE A 172 4.31 -14.43 -4.05
N ALA A 173 4.46 -14.06 -5.33
CA ALA A 173 3.33 -13.84 -6.23
C ALA A 173 2.50 -15.12 -6.42
N ALA A 174 3.15 -16.27 -6.61
CA ALA A 174 2.47 -17.56 -6.69
C ALA A 174 1.72 -17.91 -5.39
N ASP A 175 2.33 -17.67 -4.23
CA ASP A 175 1.70 -17.90 -2.91
C ASP A 175 0.46 -17.03 -2.73
N LEU A 176 0.56 -15.72 -2.98
CA LEU A 176 -0.56 -14.77 -2.88
C LEU A 176 -1.70 -15.13 -3.86
N ALA A 177 -1.37 -15.53 -5.09
CA ALA A 177 -2.34 -16.00 -6.07
C ALA A 177 -3.10 -17.25 -5.57
N ARG A 178 -2.37 -18.24 -5.00
CA ARG A 178 -2.98 -19.46 -4.44
C ARG A 178 -3.90 -19.17 -3.26
N HIS A 179 -3.60 -18.15 -2.46
CA HIS A 179 -4.47 -17.70 -1.37
C HIS A 179 -5.61 -16.76 -1.84
N GLY A 180 -5.74 -16.51 -3.13
CA GLY A 180 -6.85 -15.75 -3.70
C GLY A 180 -6.78 -14.25 -3.48
N VAL A 181 -5.58 -13.69 -3.30
CA VAL A 181 -5.37 -12.23 -3.22
C VAL A 181 -5.85 -11.56 -4.50
N ASP A 182 -6.58 -10.46 -4.36
CA ASP A 182 -7.16 -9.65 -5.43
C ASP A 182 -6.30 -8.43 -5.76
N VAL A 183 -5.68 -7.83 -4.73
CA VAL A 183 -4.86 -6.63 -4.86
C VAL A 183 -3.64 -6.71 -3.93
N VAL A 184 -2.48 -6.29 -4.42
CA VAL A 184 -1.30 -6.00 -3.59
C VAL A 184 -1.05 -4.50 -3.59
N LEU A 185 -1.14 -3.88 -2.40
CA LEU A 185 -0.74 -2.50 -2.16
C LEU A 185 0.74 -2.46 -1.77
N SER A 186 1.49 -1.52 -2.34
CA SER A 186 2.91 -1.33 -2.02
C SER A 186 3.41 0.09 -2.17
N GLY A 187 4.65 0.35 -1.72
CA GLY A 187 5.35 1.63 -1.86
C GLY A 187 6.81 1.44 -2.24
N HIS A 188 7.71 2.00 -1.44
CA HIS A 188 9.17 1.80 -1.41
C HIS A 188 9.96 2.41 -2.56
N VAL A 189 9.47 2.31 -3.80
CA VAL A 189 10.17 2.81 -5.00
C VAL A 189 9.80 4.24 -5.37
N HIS A 190 8.82 4.83 -4.68
CA HIS A 190 8.38 6.23 -4.84
C HIS A 190 7.78 6.58 -6.21
N VAL A 191 7.61 5.58 -7.10
CA VAL A 191 7.01 5.73 -8.43
C VAL A 191 5.69 4.94 -8.44
N PRO A 192 4.54 5.59 -8.71
CA PRO A 192 3.26 4.90 -8.76
C PRO A 192 3.21 3.80 -9.82
N LEU A 193 2.45 2.73 -9.53
CA LEU A 193 2.18 1.63 -10.44
C LEU A 193 0.72 1.19 -10.27
N ALA A 194 0.00 0.97 -11.37
CA ALA A 194 -1.26 0.25 -11.36
C ALA A 194 -1.30 -0.66 -12.60
N THR A 195 -1.23 -1.97 -12.37
CA THR A 195 -1.17 -3.02 -13.40
C THR A 195 -1.65 -4.35 -12.81
N THR A 196 -1.60 -5.44 -13.59
CA THR A 196 -1.83 -6.80 -13.09
C THR A 196 -0.54 -7.61 -13.09
N THR A 197 -0.55 -8.75 -12.39
CA THR A 197 0.56 -9.71 -12.43
C THR A 197 0.77 -10.38 -13.79
N ALA A 198 -0.13 -10.21 -14.77
CA ALA A 198 -0.02 -10.88 -16.07
C ALA A 198 1.29 -10.58 -16.81
N ARG A 199 1.82 -9.35 -16.66
CA ARG A 199 3.08 -8.96 -17.29
C ARG A 199 4.31 -9.46 -16.53
N ALA A 200 4.33 -9.28 -15.21
CA ALA A 200 5.51 -9.57 -14.39
C ALA A 200 5.62 -11.04 -13.98
N PHE A 201 4.47 -11.74 -13.86
CA PHE A 201 4.37 -13.12 -13.40
C PHE A 201 3.35 -13.89 -14.25
N PRO A 202 3.59 -14.10 -15.56
CA PRO A 202 2.63 -14.76 -16.46
C PRO A 202 2.32 -16.21 -16.08
N HIS A 203 3.12 -16.82 -15.20
CA HIS A 203 2.98 -18.21 -14.76
C HIS A 203 2.03 -18.39 -13.56
N VAL A 204 1.59 -17.32 -12.89
CA VAL A 204 0.67 -17.47 -11.76
C VAL A 204 -0.71 -17.87 -12.26
N GLY A 205 -1.31 -18.90 -11.66
CA GLY A 205 -2.59 -19.46 -12.12
C GLY A 205 -3.81 -18.53 -11.92
N ARG A 206 -3.62 -17.39 -11.26
CA ARG A 206 -4.65 -16.37 -11.09
C ARG A 206 -4.04 -14.98 -10.98
N HIS A 207 -4.39 -14.09 -11.90
CA HIS A 207 -3.86 -12.72 -11.89
C HIS A 207 -4.57 -11.83 -10.87
N PHE A 208 -3.82 -10.90 -10.30
CA PHE A 208 -4.28 -9.92 -9.34
C PHE A 208 -3.65 -8.56 -9.62
N VAL A 209 -4.23 -7.50 -9.05
CA VAL A 209 -3.80 -6.13 -9.29
C VAL A 209 -2.60 -5.77 -8.41
N LEU A 210 -1.59 -5.14 -9.00
CA LEU A 210 -0.47 -4.51 -8.31
C LEU A 210 -0.70 -3.00 -8.29
N ALA A 211 -0.87 -2.43 -7.10
CA ALA A 211 -1.13 -1.00 -6.91
C ALA A 211 -0.05 -0.38 -6.01
N GLY A 212 1.02 0.10 -6.63
CA GLY A 212 2.10 0.84 -5.99
C GLY A 212 1.75 2.33 -5.83
N ALA A 213 1.93 2.89 -4.64
CA ALA A 213 1.82 4.32 -4.39
C ALA A 213 3.18 5.02 -4.56
N GLY A 214 3.14 6.32 -4.88
CA GLY A 214 4.31 7.18 -4.82
C GLY A 214 4.52 7.76 -3.42
N THR A 215 5.44 8.73 -3.34
CA THR A 215 5.70 9.50 -2.11
C THR A 215 4.55 10.44 -1.79
N ALA A 216 3.82 10.22 -0.70
CA ALA A 216 2.62 10.99 -0.41
C ALA A 216 2.89 12.49 -0.14
N VAL A 217 3.85 12.82 0.73
CA VAL A 217 3.96 14.21 1.28
C VAL A 217 5.38 14.75 1.42
N SER A 218 6.42 13.96 1.13
CA SER A 218 7.82 14.38 1.31
C SER A 218 8.50 14.87 0.05
N HIS A 219 9.64 15.56 0.21
CA HIS A 219 10.47 15.97 -0.92
C HIS A 219 11.23 14.81 -1.60
N ARG A 220 11.05 13.56 -1.16
CA ARG A 220 11.62 12.37 -1.79
C ARG A 220 10.84 11.94 -3.04
N VAL A 221 10.44 12.89 -3.88
CA VAL A 221 9.79 12.61 -5.16
C VAL A 221 10.84 12.09 -6.17
N ARG A 222 10.38 11.40 -7.22
CA ARG A 222 11.23 10.96 -8.33
C ARG A 222 10.95 11.83 -9.56
N SER A 223 11.92 11.95 -10.47
CA SER A 223 11.73 12.69 -11.73
C SER A 223 10.51 12.17 -12.47
N GLY A 224 9.56 13.04 -12.83
CA GLY A 224 8.30 12.67 -13.49
C GLY A 224 7.23 12.02 -12.60
N ALA A 225 7.49 11.86 -11.29
CA ALA A 225 6.55 11.31 -10.31
C ALA A 225 6.43 12.28 -9.12
N PRO A 226 5.50 13.26 -9.19
CA PRO A 226 5.28 14.21 -8.10
C PRO A 226 4.69 13.50 -6.88
N ASN A 227 4.53 14.25 -5.78
CA ASN A 227 3.83 13.74 -4.62
C ASN A 227 2.46 13.18 -5.02
N SER A 228 2.16 11.97 -4.58
CA SER A 228 1.00 11.24 -5.06
C SER A 228 0.52 10.21 -4.05
N PHE A 229 -0.76 9.87 -4.14
CA PHE A 229 -1.36 8.75 -3.43
C PHE A 229 -2.43 8.08 -4.28
N ASN A 230 -2.81 6.87 -3.91
CA ASN A 230 -3.84 6.12 -4.60
C ASN A 230 -5.18 6.24 -3.85
N CYS A 231 -6.28 6.31 -4.58
CA CYS A 231 -7.64 6.10 -4.09
C CYS A 231 -8.24 4.91 -4.84
N LEU A 232 -8.65 3.88 -4.11
CA LEU A 232 -9.24 2.68 -4.71
C LEU A 232 -10.74 2.69 -4.45
N HIS A 233 -11.53 2.45 -5.49
CA HIS A 233 -12.97 2.28 -5.39
C HIS A 233 -13.34 0.83 -5.73
N VAL A 234 -13.95 0.14 -4.76
CA VAL A 234 -14.42 -1.23 -4.93
C VAL A 234 -15.93 -1.23 -5.09
N ARG A 235 -16.39 -1.70 -6.25
CA ARG A 235 -17.81 -1.81 -6.60
C ARG A 235 -18.17 -3.26 -6.90
N SER A 236 -19.32 -3.68 -6.42
CA SER A 236 -19.95 -4.95 -6.81
C SER A 236 -20.81 -4.69 -8.05
N GLU A 237 -20.63 -5.47 -9.10
CA GLU A 237 -21.42 -5.41 -10.32
C GLU A 237 -22.21 -6.71 -10.50
N GLY A 238 -23.55 -6.63 -10.38
CA GLY A 238 -24.47 -7.73 -10.70
C GLY A 238 -24.14 -9.08 -10.04
N GLU A 239 -24.52 -10.19 -10.72
CA GLU A 239 -24.23 -11.55 -10.26
C GLU A 239 -22.73 -11.87 -10.40
N GLY A 240 -21.95 -11.53 -9.37
CA GLY A 240 -20.59 -12.00 -9.16
C GLY A 240 -19.46 -11.14 -9.77
N GLY A 241 -19.79 -10.09 -10.52
CA GLY A 241 -18.81 -9.14 -11.06
C GLY A 241 -18.26 -8.20 -9.98
N GLN A 242 -16.98 -7.87 -10.09
CA GLN A 242 -16.34 -6.85 -9.26
C GLN A 242 -15.52 -5.92 -10.14
N LEU A 243 -15.76 -4.62 -9.96
CA LEU A 243 -15.00 -3.55 -10.59
C LEU A 243 -14.12 -2.91 -9.53
N LEU A 244 -12.83 -2.83 -9.83
CA LEU A 244 -11.85 -2.09 -9.05
C LEU A 244 -11.35 -0.92 -9.88
N GLU A 245 -11.50 0.29 -9.34
CA GLU A 245 -10.86 1.47 -9.89
C GLU A 245 -9.68 1.86 -9.02
N VAL A 246 -8.51 2.11 -9.62
CA VAL A 246 -7.33 2.64 -8.96
C VAL A 246 -7.08 4.04 -9.52
N ALA A 247 -7.45 5.05 -8.75
CA ALA A 247 -7.24 6.46 -9.07
C ALA A 247 -5.94 6.97 -8.43
N GLN A 248 -5.03 7.52 -9.24
CA GLN A 248 -3.80 8.15 -8.78
C GLN A 248 -4.01 9.66 -8.71
N HIS A 249 -3.89 10.21 -7.50
CA HIS A 249 -3.98 11.64 -7.25
C HIS A 249 -2.57 12.22 -7.18
N HIS A 250 -2.26 13.21 -8.02
CA HIS A 250 -0.96 13.89 -8.03
C HIS A 250 -1.10 15.31 -7.49
N TYR A 251 -0.12 15.73 -6.68
CA TYR A 251 -0.01 17.09 -6.21
C TYR A 251 0.32 18.04 -7.36
N GLN A 252 -0.52 19.05 -7.56
CA GLN A 252 -0.30 20.11 -8.53
C GLN A 252 0.17 21.37 -7.82
N SER A 253 1.45 21.71 -7.95
CA SER A 253 2.07 22.84 -7.24
C SER A 253 1.37 24.17 -7.50
N GLY A 254 0.97 24.45 -8.75
CA GLY A 254 0.27 25.68 -9.12
C GLY A 254 -1.11 25.84 -8.49
N ALA A 255 -1.85 24.73 -8.33
CA ALA A 255 -3.17 24.71 -7.72
C ALA A 255 -3.14 24.40 -6.20
N ARG A 256 -1.97 24.04 -5.67
CA ARG A 256 -1.73 23.64 -4.26
C ARG A 256 -2.74 22.58 -3.77
N THR A 257 -3.07 21.63 -4.63
CA THR A 257 -4.06 20.58 -4.33
C THR A 257 -3.69 19.28 -5.02
N PHE A 258 -4.23 18.16 -4.55
CA PHE A 258 -4.13 16.89 -5.26
C PHE A 258 -5.28 16.76 -6.25
N ARG A 259 -4.96 16.45 -7.51
CA ARG A 259 -5.96 16.19 -8.55
C ARG A 259 -5.79 14.79 -9.10
N LEU A 260 -6.90 14.21 -9.56
CA LEU A 260 -6.87 12.97 -10.33
C LEU A 260 -5.97 13.16 -11.55
N ALA A 261 -4.95 12.31 -11.66
CA ALA A 261 -3.98 12.35 -12.75
C ALA A 261 -4.09 11.13 -13.66
N ARG A 262 -4.39 9.96 -13.08
CA ARG A 262 -4.60 8.70 -13.80
C ARG A 262 -5.70 7.90 -13.09
N GLN A 263 -6.49 7.17 -13.86
CA GLN A 263 -7.47 6.22 -13.32
C GLN A 263 -7.42 4.96 -14.16
N ASP A 264 -7.18 3.84 -13.50
CA ASP A 264 -7.17 2.51 -14.12
C ASP A 264 -8.35 1.71 -13.60
N ARG A 265 -8.98 0.97 -14.50
CA ARG A 265 -10.11 0.10 -14.20
C ARG A 265 -9.69 -1.35 -14.39
N PHE A 266 -10.07 -2.19 -13.44
CA PHE A 266 -9.82 -3.61 -13.48
C PHE A 266 -11.12 -4.35 -13.24
N VAL A 267 -11.36 -5.40 -14.02
CA VAL A 267 -12.55 -6.25 -13.91
C VAL A 267 -12.10 -7.64 -13.51
N ARG A 268 -12.85 -8.25 -12.59
CA ARG A 268 -12.60 -9.62 -12.14
C ARG A 268 -13.32 -10.63 -13.03
N HIS A 269 -12.56 -11.54 -13.62
CA HIS A 269 -13.04 -12.72 -14.35
C HIS A 269 -12.68 -14.02 -13.61
N ALA A 270 -13.06 -15.17 -14.18
CA ALA A 270 -12.77 -16.48 -13.60
C ALA A 270 -11.27 -16.73 -13.35
N HIS A 271 -10.41 -16.20 -14.24
CA HIS A 271 -8.96 -16.40 -14.22
C HIS A 271 -8.18 -15.31 -13.45
N GLY A 272 -8.88 -14.34 -12.84
CA GLY A 272 -8.25 -13.26 -12.09
C GLY A 272 -8.73 -11.87 -12.52
N TRP A 273 -7.86 -10.89 -12.33
CA TRP A 273 -8.11 -9.49 -12.69
C TRP A 273 -7.42 -9.13 -14.00
N GLU A 274 -8.14 -8.40 -14.85
CA GLU A 274 -7.64 -7.85 -16.10
C GLU A 274 -7.92 -6.35 -16.15
N ALA A 275 -7.08 -5.59 -16.85
CA ALA A 275 -7.35 -4.19 -17.10
C ALA A 275 -8.56 -4.08 -18.03
N ALA A 276 -9.55 -3.28 -17.66
CA ALA A 276 -10.62 -2.94 -18.58
C ALA A 276 -10.10 -1.89 -19.56
N ASP A 277 -10.35 -2.10 -20.85
CA ASP A 277 -10.13 -1.06 -21.83
C ASP A 277 -10.92 0.19 -21.43
N SER A 278 -10.27 1.35 -21.46
CA SER A 278 -10.96 2.63 -21.27
C SER A 278 -12.15 2.69 -22.23
N PRO A 279 -13.37 3.08 -21.81
CA PRO A 279 -14.39 3.40 -22.78
C PRO A 279 -13.85 4.53 -23.65
N VAL A 280 -13.77 4.25 -24.95
CA VAL A 280 -13.44 5.21 -26.02
C VAL A 280 -14.41 6.39 -25.96
#